data_AF-A0A2K3MWD7-F1
#
_entry.id   AF-A0A2K3MWD7-F1
#
_cell.length_a   1.000
_cell.length_b   1.000
_cell.length_c   1.000
_cell.angle_alpha   90.00
_cell.angle_beta   90.00
_cell.angle_gamma   90.00
#
_symmetry.space_group_name_H-M   'P 1'
#
loop_
_entity.id
_entity.type
_entity.pdbx_description
1 polymer ?
#
loop_
_entity_poly.entity_id
_entity_poly.type
_entity_poly.pdbx_seq_one_letter_code
_entity_poly.pdbx_strand_id
1 'polypeptide(L)'
;SSYEDEDTRKAYSCVDLYFVTQDGSSFKTKYRFRPYFYVATKNKMEMDVDAYLRRRYESQIADIKIVEKEDLDLKNHLSGLRKSYLKLSFDTVQQLMTVRNDLMHVVERNKAKSDAAEAYESILTGRREQKLQDFLDCIIDLREYDVPYHVRFAIDNDIRCGLWYDVGVSNDGVTLERRTDLLQRAEVRVCAFDIETTKLPLKFPDADYDSIMMISYMCVGDDIEDLEFTPKPEFEGYFKVTNVQNEIELLRLWFSHMQEVKPGIYVTYNGDFFDWPFLERRAAHHGLKMSDELGFQCDMNQGECRAKFAPHLDCFAWVKRDSYLPQGSQGLK
;
A
#
# COMPACT_ATOMS: atom_id res chain seq x y z
N SER A 1 -3.16 8.70 -2.65
CA SER A 1 -2.87 10.12 -2.90
C SER A 1 -4.09 10.96 -2.50
N SER A 2 -4.09 12.27 -2.75
CA SER A 2 -5.26 13.13 -2.61
C SER A 2 -5.59 13.86 -3.91
N TYR A 3 -6.84 14.31 -4.02
CA TYR A 3 -7.34 15.25 -5.03
C TYR A 3 -7.97 16.42 -4.30
N GLU A 4 -7.62 17.65 -4.67
CA GLU A 4 -8.26 18.86 -4.16
C GLU A 4 -9.16 19.41 -5.25
N ASP A 5 -10.43 19.56 -4.93
CA ASP A 5 -11.43 20.14 -5.83
C ASP A 5 -11.21 21.65 -5.96
N GLU A 6 -11.06 22.15 -7.18
CA GLU A 6 -10.65 23.54 -7.44
C GLU A 6 -11.69 24.55 -6.96
N ASP A 7 -12.98 24.22 -7.08
CA ASP A 7 -14.09 25.11 -6.73
C ASP A 7 -14.35 25.12 -5.22
N THR A 8 -14.37 23.95 -4.60
CA THR A 8 -14.75 23.80 -3.18
C THR A 8 -13.55 23.79 -2.24
N ARG A 9 -12.32 23.69 -2.76
CA ARG A 9 -11.08 23.48 -1.99
C ARG A 9 -11.12 22.26 -1.07
N LYS A 10 -12.03 21.31 -1.33
CA LYS A 10 -12.16 20.09 -0.53
C LYS A 10 -11.17 19.04 -1.01
N ALA A 11 -10.46 18.46 -0.05
CA ALA A 11 -9.55 17.35 -0.30
C ALA A 11 -10.30 16.01 -0.24
N TYR A 12 -9.95 15.12 -1.14
CA TYR A 12 -10.46 13.76 -1.24
C TYR A 12 -9.32 12.76 -1.29
N SER A 13 -9.45 11.64 -0.59
CA SER A 13 -8.54 10.51 -0.76
C SER A 13 -8.78 9.81 -2.08
N CYS A 14 -7.69 9.42 -2.73
CA CYS A 14 -7.72 8.71 -4.00
C CYS A 14 -6.70 7.58 -4.04
N VAL A 15 -6.97 6.60 -4.89
CA VAL A 15 -6.04 5.54 -5.26
C VAL A 15 -5.48 5.88 -6.64
N ASP A 16 -4.16 5.99 -6.76
CA ASP A 16 -3.51 6.15 -8.05
C ASP A 16 -3.38 4.75 -8.67
N LEU A 17 -3.81 4.61 -9.92
CA LEU A 17 -3.79 3.36 -10.67
C LEU A 17 -2.89 3.55 -11.88
N TYR A 18 -1.93 2.64 -12.05
CA TYR A 18 -0.95 2.67 -13.15
C TYR A 18 -1.27 1.54 -14.12
N PHE A 19 -1.32 1.88 -15.40
CA PHE A 19 -1.71 0.98 -16.48
C PHE A 19 -0.62 0.91 -17.55
N VAL A 20 -0.49 -0.27 -18.13
CA VAL A 20 0.24 -0.51 -19.38
C VAL A 20 -0.77 -0.92 -20.43
N THR A 21 -0.70 -0.31 -21.60
CA THR A 21 -1.59 -0.55 -22.74
C THR A 21 -1.01 -1.63 -23.64
N GLN A 22 -1.83 -2.13 -24.58
CA GLN A 22 -1.41 -3.18 -25.53
C GLN A 22 -0.27 -2.74 -26.47
N ASP A 23 -0.13 -1.44 -26.71
CA ASP A 23 0.96 -0.85 -27.50
C ASP A 23 2.25 -0.62 -26.69
N GLY A 24 2.28 -1.03 -25.42
CA GLY A 24 3.43 -0.88 -24.52
C GLY A 24 3.57 0.51 -23.91
N SER A 25 2.72 1.47 -24.26
CA SER A 25 2.67 2.76 -23.56
C SER A 25 2.06 2.60 -22.16
N SER A 26 2.22 3.64 -21.32
CA SER A 26 1.69 3.63 -19.96
C SER A 26 0.98 4.92 -19.63
N PHE A 27 -0.03 4.82 -18.78
CA PHE A 27 -0.74 5.97 -18.24
C PHE A 27 -1.14 5.69 -16.79
N LYS A 28 -1.55 6.75 -16.09
CA LYS A 28 -2.13 6.62 -14.75
C LYS A 28 -3.45 7.35 -14.66
N THR A 29 -4.32 6.89 -13.78
CA THR A 29 -5.54 7.59 -13.40
C THR A 29 -5.66 7.64 -11.88
N LYS A 30 -6.46 8.58 -11.38
CA LYS A 30 -6.67 8.81 -9.95
C LYS A 30 -8.13 8.54 -9.62
N TYR A 31 -8.38 7.44 -8.91
CA TYR A 31 -9.73 7.02 -8.54
C TYR A 31 -10.11 7.58 -7.18
N ARG A 32 -11.15 8.42 -7.12
CA ARG A 32 -11.69 8.95 -5.87
C ARG A 32 -12.49 7.87 -5.15
N PHE A 33 -12.09 7.53 -3.92
CA PHE A 33 -12.75 6.49 -3.14
C PHE A 33 -12.91 6.94 -1.69
N ARG A 34 -14.13 6.89 -1.14
CA ARG A 34 -14.38 7.34 0.22
C ARG A 34 -13.96 6.27 1.24
N PRO A 35 -12.98 6.54 2.11
CA PRO A 35 -12.69 5.64 3.23
C PRO A 35 -13.89 5.56 4.17
N TYR A 36 -14.08 4.41 4.83
CA TYR A 36 -15.15 4.21 5.80
C TYR A 36 -14.79 3.15 6.84
N PHE A 37 -15.54 3.15 7.95
CA PHE A 37 -15.63 2.04 8.89
C PHE A 37 -17.05 1.92 9.46
N TYR A 38 -17.30 0.87 10.24
CA TYR A 38 -18.62 0.63 10.83
C TYR A 38 -18.63 0.86 12.34
N VAL A 39 -19.72 1.42 12.83
CA VAL A 39 -19.98 1.60 14.27
C VAL A 39 -21.16 0.71 14.66
N ALA A 40 -20.98 -0.10 15.69
CA ALA A 40 -22.03 -0.88 16.32
C ALA A 40 -22.65 -0.10 17.48
N THR A 41 -23.97 -0.08 17.55
CA THR A 41 -24.72 0.61 18.61
C THR A 41 -25.56 -0.37 19.43
N LYS A 42 -26.05 0.08 20.59
CA LYS A 42 -27.15 -0.58 21.30
C LYS A 42 -28.38 -0.67 20.39
N ASN A 43 -29.12 -1.76 20.52
CA ASN A 43 -30.32 -2.03 19.72
C ASN A 43 -31.27 -0.83 19.75
N LYS A 44 -31.75 -0.42 18.57
CA LYS A 44 -32.72 0.68 18.38
C LYS A 44 -32.18 2.08 18.67
N MET A 45 -30.86 2.23 18.85
CA MET A 45 -30.22 3.54 19.06
C MET A 45 -29.54 4.08 17.79
N GLU A 46 -29.64 3.38 16.66
CA GLU A 46 -28.92 3.69 15.42
C GLU A 46 -29.24 5.11 14.92
N MET A 47 -30.53 5.49 14.90
CA MET A 47 -30.97 6.80 14.42
C MET A 47 -30.52 7.94 15.32
N ASP A 48 -30.58 7.76 16.64
CA ASP A 48 -30.17 8.77 17.61
C ASP A 48 -28.65 8.98 17.58
N VAL A 49 -27.90 7.89 17.49
CA VAL A 49 -26.44 7.93 17.38
C VAL A 49 -26.02 8.54 16.03
N ASP A 50 -26.69 8.23 14.92
CA ASP A 50 -26.47 8.89 13.62
C ASP A 50 -26.63 10.41 13.75
N ALA A 51 -27.79 10.87 14.24
CA ALA A 51 -28.06 12.30 14.40
C ALA A 51 -27.02 13.00 15.30
N TYR A 52 -26.58 12.33 16.36
CA TYR A 52 -25.52 12.84 17.23
C TYR A 52 -24.17 12.93 16.51
N LEU A 53 -23.74 11.87 15.82
CA LEU A 53 -22.44 11.81 15.15
C LEU A 53 -22.35 12.83 14.01
N ARG A 54 -23.43 13.04 13.24
CA ARG A 54 -23.47 14.08 12.21
C ARG A 54 -23.27 15.48 12.78
N ARG A 55 -23.86 15.77 13.94
CA ARG A 55 -23.70 17.07 14.61
C ARG A 55 -22.30 17.24 15.20
N ARG A 56 -21.77 16.19 15.85
CA ARG A 56 -20.45 16.24 16.49
C ARG A 56 -19.30 16.36 15.48
N TYR A 57 -19.43 15.68 14.34
CA TYR A 57 -18.37 15.55 13.34
C TYR A 57 -18.78 16.13 11.98
N GLU A 58 -19.57 17.20 11.96
CA GLU A 58 -20.16 17.82 10.76
C GLU A 58 -19.12 18.12 9.66
N SER A 59 -17.89 18.49 10.04
CA SER A 59 -16.80 18.80 9.10
C SER A 59 -15.88 17.60 8.76
N GLN A 60 -16.08 16.45 9.39
CA GLN A 60 -15.21 15.28 9.25
C GLN A 60 -15.91 14.10 8.60
N ILE A 61 -17.16 13.84 8.97
CA ILE A 61 -17.97 12.75 8.40
C ILE A 61 -18.67 13.27 7.14
N ALA A 62 -18.37 12.63 6.01
CA ALA A 62 -19.01 12.97 4.73
C ALA A 62 -20.41 12.36 4.62
N ASP A 63 -20.60 11.15 5.14
CA ASP A 63 -21.91 10.48 5.16
C ASP A 63 -22.01 9.40 6.24
N ILE A 64 -23.22 9.12 6.69
CA ILE A 64 -23.55 7.98 7.56
C ILE A 64 -24.69 7.20 6.90
N LYS A 65 -24.57 5.88 6.82
CA LYS A 65 -25.68 5.01 6.38
C LYS A 65 -25.90 3.89 7.38
N ILE A 66 -27.15 3.67 7.77
CA ILE A 66 -27.54 2.48 8.52
C ILE A 66 -27.55 1.30 7.54
N VAL A 67 -26.78 0.26 7.82
CA VAL A 67 -26.68 -0.93 6.99
C VAL A 67 -26.83 -2.19 7.83
N GLU A 68 -27.41 -3.22 7.25
CA GLU A 68 -27.47 -4.55 7.87
C GLU A 68 -26.33 -5.42 7.37
N LYS A 69 -25.65 -6.09 8.31
CA LYS A 69 -24.59 -7.05 8.01
C LYS A 69 -24.78 -8.33 8.81
N GLU A 70 -24.28 -9.43 8.25
CA GLU A 70 -24.18 -10.70 8.96
C GLU A 70 -23.08 -10.58 10.03
N ASP A 71 -23.44 -10.89 11.27
CA ASP A 71 -22.53 -10.88 12.42
C ASP A 71 -22.50 -12.31 12.99
N LEU A 72 -21.40 -13.02 12.73
CA LEU A 72 -21.23 -14.42 13.14
C LEU A 72 -21.14 -14.58 14.67
N ASP A 73 -20.93 -13.49 15.40
CA ASP A 73 -20.93 -13.49 16.87
C ASP A 73 -22.36 -13.47 17.44
N LEU A 74 -23.39 -13.23 16.63
CA LEU A 74 -24.78 -13.30 17.08
C LEU A 74 -25.20 -14.75 17.38
N LYS A 75 -25.87 -14.92 18.54
CA LYS A 75 -26.59 -16.16 18.83
C LYS A 75 -27.64 -16.37 17.76
N ASN A 76 -27.64 -17.55 17.13
CA ASN A 76 -28.49 -17.92 15.99
C ASN A 76 -28.18 -17.18 14.67
N HIS A 77 -26.96 -16.69 14.42
CA HIS A 77 -26.61 -16.08 13.12
C HIS A 77 -26.94 -16.96 11.89
N LEU A 78 -26.91 -18.30 12.04
CA LEU A 78 -27.29 -19.26 10.98
C LEU A 78 -28.76 -19.19 10.56
N SER A 79 -29.64 -18.52 11.31
CA SER A 79 -31.03 -18.30 10.89
C SER A 79 -31.19 -17.14 9.91
N GLY A 80 -30.10 -16.49 9.50
CA GLY A 80 -30.11 -15.29 8.65
C GLY A 80 -30.27 -13.99 9.44
N LEU A 81 -30.12 -14.02 10.77
CA LEU A 81 -30.13 -12.82 11.62
C LEU A 81 -28.99 -11.88 11.22
N ARG A 82 -29.35 -10.61 10.99
CA ARG A 82 -28.42 -9.53 10.69
C ARG A 82 -28.40 -8.51 11.81
N LYS A 83 -27.29 -7.79 11.90
CA LYS A 83 -27.07 -6.69 12.83
C LYS A 83 -26.97 -5.38 12.07
N SER A 84 -27.57 -4.35 12.65
CA SER A 84 -27.47 -2.98 12.12
C SER A 84 -26.16 -2.34 12.56
N TYR A 85 -25.52 -1.66 11.61
CA TYR A 85 -24.32 -0.86 11.82
C TYR A 85 -24.47 0.51 11.16
N LEU A 86 -23.79 1.52 11.71
CA LEU A 86 -23.61 2.81 11.06
C LEU A 86 -22.33 2.76 10.22
N LYS A 87 -22.45 2.84 8.89
CA LYS A 87 -21.33 3.02 7.97
C LYS A 87 -20.95 4.50 7.92
N LEU A 88 -19.86 4.89 8.57
CA LEU A 88 -19.33 6.24 8.55
C LEU A 88 -18.36 6.37 7.37
N SER A 89 -18.67 7.25 6.42
CA SER A 89 -17.84 7.54 5.25
C SER A 89 -17.18 8.91 5.37
N PHE A 90 -15.94 9.02 4.93
CA PHE A 90 -15.11 10.21 5.06
C PHE A 90 -14.63 10.65 3.67
N ASP A 91 -14.29 11.92 3.52
CA ASP A 91 -13.70 12.41 2.27
C ASP A 91 -12.19 12.11 2.22
N THR A 92 -11.52 12.04 3.38
CA THR A 92 -10.10 11.70 3.50
C THR A 92 -9.80 10.63 4.55
N VAL A 93 -8.69 9.90 4.37
CA VAL A 93 -8.17 8.94 5.37
C VAL A 93 -7.80 9.65 6.67
N GLN A 94 -7.33 10.91 6.62
CA GLN A 94 -7.00 11.68 7.80
C GLN A 94 -8.23 11.93 8.68
N GLN A 95 -9.35 12.35 8.07
CA GLN A 95 -10.62 12.51 8.80
C GLN A 95 -11.10 11.18 9.40
N LEU A 96 -10.98 10.08 8.66
CA LEU A 96 -11.28 8.75 9.19
C LEU A 96 -10.46 8.46 10.45
N MET A 97 -9.16 8.67 10.40
CA MET A 97 -8.25 8.38 11.53
C MET A 97 -8.56 9.26 12.75
N THR A 98 -8.89 10.54 12.53
CA THR A 98 -9.29 11.44 13.62
C THR A 98 -10.56 10.96 14.32
N VAL A 99 -11.63 10.66 13.58
CA VAL A 99 -12.90 10.19 14.18
C VAL A 99 -12.75 8.79 14.78
N ARG A 100 -12.00 7.89 14.12
CA ARG A 100 -11.68 6.56 14.65
C ARG A 100 -11.05 6.66 16.04
N ASN A 101 -10.02 7.50 16.19
CA ASN A 101 -9.29 7.59 17.46
C ASN A 101 -10.16 8.14 18.59
N ASP A 102 -11.01 9.15 18.33
CA ASP A 102 -11.96 9.66 19.32
C ASP A 102 -12.98 8.58 19.73
N LEU A 103 -13.60 7.91 18.75
CA LEU A 103 -14.60 6.86 19.02
C LEU A 103 -14.01 5.61 19.66
N MET A 104 -12.74 5.28 19.40
CA MET A 104 -12.07 4.14 20.02
C MET A 104 -11.98 4.30 21.54
N HIS A 105 -11.62 5.50 22.02
CA HIS A 105 -11.63 5.82 23.44
C HIS A 105 -13.04 5.77 24.06
N VAL A 106 -14.06 6.20 23.31
CA VAL A 106 -15.46 6.08 23.75
C VAL A 106 -15.85 4.61 23.93
N VAL A 107 -15.51 3.76 22.96
CA VAL A 107 -15.79 2.32 23.01
C VAL A 107 -15.07 1.65 24.18
N GLU A 108 -13.79 1.93 24.39
CA GLU A 108 -13.02 1.40 25.53
C GLU A 108 -13.66 1.77 26.88
N ARG A 109 -14.03 3.05 27.03
CA ARG A 109 -14.73 3.55 28.21
C ARG A 109 -16.08 2.85 28.42
N ASN A 110 -16.84 2.65 27.35
CA ASN A 110 -18.17 2.03 27.43
C ASN A 110 -18.09 0.54 27.76
N LYS A 111 -17.12 -0.18 27.20
CA LYS A 111 -16.84 -1.58 27.53
C LYS A 111 -16.50 -1.72 29.02
N ALA A 112 -15.54 -0.93 29.52
CA ALA A 112 -15.18 -0.93 30.94
C ALA A 112 -16.36 -0.60 31.88
N LYS A 113 -17.22 0.37 31.51
CA LYS A 113 -18.46 0.68 32.25
C LYS A 113 -19.45 -0.49 32.24
N SER A 114 -19.58 -1.18 31.11
CA SER A 114 -20.49 -2.32 30.96
C SER A 114 -20.02 -3.51 31.79
N ASP A 115 -18.73 -3.84 31.72
CA ASP A 115 -18.14 -4.95 32.49
C ASP A 115 -18.28 -4.72 33.99
N ALA A 116 -18.03 -3.49 34.46
CA ALA A 116 -18.23 -3.11 35.86
C ALA A 116 -19.71 -3.19 36.27
N ALA A 117 -20.64 -2.87 35.37
CA ALA A 117 -22.07 -2.97 35.62
C ALA A 117 -22.54 -4.42 35.72
N GLU A 118 -22.11 -5.30 34.81
CA GLU A 118 -22.41 -6.73 34.85
C GLU A 118 -21.84 -7.40 36.12
N ALA A 119 -20.60 -7.04 36.50
CA ALA A 119 -20.00 -7.52 37.74
C ALA A 119 -20.82 -7.12 38.98
N TYR A 120 -21.38 -5.91 39.01
CA TYR A 120 -22.18 -5.43 40.14
C TYR A 120 -23.61 -6.01 40.15
N GLU A 121 -24.26 -6.14 38.98
CA GLU A 121 -25.59 -6.77 38.87
C GLU A 121 -25.56 -8.26 39.23
N SER A 122 -24.44 -8.95 39.01
CA SER A 122 -24.25 -10.34 39.45
C SER A 122 -24.25 -10.50 40.98
N ILE A 123 -24.07 -9.40 41.74
CA ILE A 123 -23.93 -9.38 43.20
C ILE A 123 -25.17 -8.77 43.89
N LEU A 124 -25.94 -7.89 43.22
CA LEU A 124 -27.10 -7.20 43.81
C LEU A 124 -28.27 -7.06 42.84
N THR A 125 -29.42 -7.64 43.20
CA THR A 125 -30.72 -7.46 42.52
C THR A 125 -31.37 -6.13 42.95
N GLY A 126 -30.99 -5.00 42.34
CA GLY A 126 -31.52 -3.69 42.70
C GLY A 126 -31.61 -2.69 41.54
N ARG A 127 -32.84 -2.17 41.31
CA ARG A 127 -33.26 -1.28 40.21
C ARG A 127 -32.34 -0.06 39.99
N ARG A 128 -32.04 0.24 38.73
CA ARG A 128 -31.40 1.50 38.27
C ARG A 128 -32.42 2.60 37.98
N GLU A 129 -32.18 3.79 38.53
CA GLU A 129 -32.76 5.05 38.05
C GLU A 129 -32.08 5.46 36.74
N GLN A 130 -32.88 5.78 35.71
CA GLN A 130 -32.41 6.21 34.39
C GLN A 130 -31.84 7.62 34.46
N LYS A 131 -30.51 7.75 34.44
CA LYS A 131 -29.86 8.99 34.01
C LYS A 131 -30.11 9.20 32.51
N LEU A 132 -30.20 10.48 32.07
CA LEU A 132 -30.18 10.83 30.66
C LEU A 132 -29.01 10.11 29.98
N GLN A 133 -29.33 9.23 29.05
CA GLN A 133 -28.34 8.41 28.37
C GLN A 133 -27.61 9.26 27.34
N ASP A 134 -26.30 9.44 27.52
CA ASP A 134 -25.45 10.05 26.51
C ASP A 134 -25.43 9.14 25.28
N PHE A 135 -25.71 9.66 24.09
CA PHE A 135 -25.72 8.88 22.85
C PHE A 135 -24.36 8.24 22.57
N LEU A 136 -23.26 8.82 23.08
CA LEU A 136 -21.94 8.18 23.04
C LEU A 136 -21.89 6.89 23.85
N ASP A 137 -22.60 6.79 24.97
CA ASP A 137 -22.67 5.58 25.80
C ASP A 137 -23.51 4.46 25.12
N CYS A 138 -24.12 4.74 23.96
CA CYS A 138 -24.79 3.76 23.11
C CYS A 138 -23.88 3.14 22.05
N ILE A 139 -22.67 3.65 21.85
CA ILE A 139 -21.68 3.08 20.94
C ILE A 139 -20.99 1.90 21.62
N ILE A 140 -21.05 0.71 21.01
CA ILE A 140 -20.57 -0.54 21.60
C ILE A 140 -19.23 -0.96 21.00
N ASP A 141 -19.06 -0.79 19.69
CA ASP A 141 -17.87 -1.31 19.00
C ASP A 141 -17.60 -0.60 17.68
N LEU A 142 -16.36 -0.71 17.20
CA LEU A 142 -15.94 -0.29 15.87
C LEU A 142 -15.55 -1.54 15.06
N ARG A 143 -15.98 -1.63 13.80
CA ARG A 143 -15.65 -2.76 12.91
C ARG A 143 -15.01 -2.27 11.62
N GLU A 144 -14.06 -3.07 11.13
CA GLU A 144 -13.33 -2.86 9.88
C GLU A 144 -12.65 -1.48 9.77
N TYR A 145 -12.23 -0.90 10.91
CA TYR A 145 -11.60 0.42 11.00
C TYR A 145 -10.10 0.42 10.66
N ASP A 146 -9.50 -0.77 10.57
CA ASP A 146 -8.08 -1.05 10.37
C ASP A 146 -7.78 -1.63 8.98
N VAL A 147 -8.79 -1.78 8.13
CA VAL A 147 -8.60 -2.23 6.75
C VAL A 147 -7.84 -1.17 5.96
N PRO A 148 -6.67 -1.48 5.38
CA PRO A 148 -5.90 -0.51 4.63
C PRO A 148 -6.69 0.08 3.46
N TYR A 149 -6.57 1.39 3.26
CA TYR A 149 -7.40 2.13 2.30
C TYR A 149 -7.37 1.57 0.87
N HIS A 150 -6.18 1.20 0.37
CA HIS A 150 -6.03 0.62 -0.97
C HIS A 150 -6.58 -0.81 -1.06
N VAL A 151 -6.49 -1.59 0.02
CA VAL A 151 -7.08 -2.94 0.11
C VAL A 151 -8.60 -2.84 0.10
N ARG A 152 -9.16 -1.91 0.88
CA ARG A 152 -10.59 -1.63 0.88
C ARG A 152 -11.09 -1.30 -0.53
N PHE A 153 -10.42 -0.37 -1.21
CA PHE A 153 -10.75 0.00 -2.58
C PHE A 153 -10.75 -1.22 -3.52
N ALA A 154 -9.69 -2.05 -3.46
CA ALA A 154 -9.56 -3.22 -4.31
C ALA A 154 -10.65 -4.28 -4.06
N ILE A 155 -11.02 -4.50 -2.80
CA ILE A 155 -12.09 -5.43 -2.42
C ILE A 155 -13.44 -4.91 -2.91
N ASP A 156 -13.80 -3.68 -2.53
CA ASP A 156 -15.14 -3.13 -2.74
C ASP A 156 -15.48 -2.94 -4.23
N ASN A 157 -14.48 -2.68 -5.07
CA ASN A 157 -14.64 -2.49 -6.51
C ASN A 157 -14.24 -3.73 -7.33
N ASP A 158 -13.87 -4.84 -6.67
CA ASP A 158 -13.32 -6.05 -7.30
C ASP A 158 -12.18 -5.81 -8.31
N ILE A 159 -11.23 -4.95 -7.94
CA ILE A 159 -10.08 -4.59 -8.77
C ILE A 159 -8.86 -5.40 -8.33
N ARG A 160 -8.07 -5.91 -9.29
CA ARG A 160 -6.82 -6.63 -9.04
C ARG A 160 -5.74 -6.19 -10.02
N CYS A 161 -4.51 -6.08 -9.51
CA CYS A 161 -3.35 -5.81 -10.35
C CYS A 161 -3.13 -6.94 -11.36
N GLY A 162 -2.57 -6.58 -12.51
CA GLY A 162 -2.24 -7.48 -13.62
C GLY A 162 -3.42 -7.87 -14.52
N LEU A 163 -4.67 -7.53 -14.18
CA LEU A 163 -5.82 -7.73 -15.06
C LEU A 163 -6.02 -6.53 -16.00
N TRP A 164 -6.72 -6.77 -17.11
CA TRP A 164 -7.08 -5.73 -18.08
C TRP A 164 -8.36 -5.01 -17.67
N TYR A 165 -8.35 -3.69 -17.85
CA TYR A 165 -9.49 -2.82 -17.60
C TYR A 165 -9.63 -1.78 -18.70
N ASP A 166 -10.86 -1.55 -19.15
CA ASP A 166 -11.21 -0.33 -19.89
C ASP A 166 -11.43 0.80 -18.89
N VAL A 167 -10.70 1.90 -19.08
CA VAL A 167 -10.72 3.06 -18.18
C VAL A 167 -11.54 4.17 -18.82
N GLY A 168 -12.72 4.45 -18.25
CA GLY A 168 -13.53 5.60 -18.62
C GLY A 168 -13.22 6.79 -17.71
N VAL A 169 -13.14 7.99 -18.29
CA VAL A 169 -13.01 9.24 -17.53
C VAL A 169 -14.18 10.15 -17.90
N SER A 170 -14.91 10.60 -16.89
CA SER A 170 -16.10 11.44 -17.03
C SER A 170 -16.10 12.54 -15.95
N ASN A 171 -17.04 13.48 -16.04
CA ASN A 171 -17.24 14.49 -15.00
C ASN A 171 -17.60 13.87 -13.63
N ASP A 172 -18.22 12.68 -13.64
CA ASP A 172 -18.62 11.96 -12.42
C ASP A 172 -17.47 11.14 -11.80
N GLY A 173 -16.33 11.07 -12.50
CA GLY A 173 -15.12 10.37 -12.06
C GLY A 173 -14.64 9.30 -13.03
N VAL A 174 -13.86 8.36 -12.48
CA VAL A 174 -13.20 7.27 -13.22
C VAL A 174 -14.04 6.00 -13.11
N THR A 175 -14.26 5.32 -14.22
CA THR A 175 -14.86 3.98 -14.28
C THR A 175 -13.82 2.96 -14.74
N LEU A 176 -13.94 1.73 -14.23
CA LEU A 176 -13.07 0.61 -14.59
C LEU A 176 -13.92 -0.59 -14.93
N GLU A 177 -13.86 -1.04 -16.18
CA GLU A 177 -14.57 -2.22 -16.64
C GLU A 177 -13.57 -3.34 -16.92
N ARG A 178 -13.68 -4.46 -16.21
CA ARG A 178 -12.75 -5.58 -16.35
C ARG A 178 -12.91 -6.26 -17.72
N ARG A 179 -11.81 -6.43 -18.44
CA ARG A 179 -11.74 -7.12 -19.72
C ARG A 179 -11.33 -8.58 -19.54
N THR A 180 -12.31 -9.46 -19.47
CA THR A 180 -12.13 -10.92 -19.26
C THR A 180 -11.79 -11.67 -20.54
N ASP A 181 -11.98 -11.04 -21.70
CA ASP A 181 -11.60 -11.53 -23.02
C ASP A 181 -10.07 -11.52 -23.23
N LEU A 182 -9.35 -10.63 -22.54
CA LEU A 182 -7.90 -10.53 -22.60
C LEU A 182 -7.24 -11.41 -21.53
N LEU A 183 -6.83 -12.62 -21.93
CA LEU A 183 -6.25 -13.62 -21.02
C LEU A 183 -4.74 -13.42 -20.78
N GLN A 184 -4.01 -13.00 -21.81
CA GLN A 184 -2.56 -12.77 -21.72
C GLN A 184 -2.29 -11.51 -20.92
N ARG A 185 -1.30 -11.55 -20.02
CA ARG A 185 -0.88 -10.38 -19.24
C ARG A 185 -0.15 -9.38 -20.15
N ALA A 186 -0.22 -8.10 -19.79
CA ALA A 186 0.61 -7.08 -20.45
C ALA A 186 2.10 -7.40 -20.23
N GLU A 187 2.90 -7.18 -21.26
CA GLU A 187 4.35 -7.19 -21.15
C GLU A 187 4.80 -5.86 -20.55
N VAL A 188 5.55 -5.94 -19.46
CA VAL A 188 6.09 -4.78 -18.76
C VAL A 188 7.60 -4.83 -18.84
N ARG A 189 8.24 -3.68 -19.01
CA ARG A 189 9.70 -3.60 -18.97
C ARG A 189 10.18 -3.95 -17.57
N VAL A 190 11.03 -4.96 -17.46
CA VAL A 190 11.61 -5.42 -16.20
C VAL A 190 13.10 -5.09 -16.22
N CYS A 191 13.58 -4.41 -15.19
CA CYS A 191 15.00 -4.17 -14.97
C CYS A 191 15.46 -4.99 -13.75
N ALA A 192 16.24 -6.02 -13.98
CA ALA A 192 16.96 -6.72 -12.92
C ALA A 192 18.36 -6.10 -12.80
N PHE A 193 18.78 -5.71 -11.59
CA PHE A 193 20.11 -5.14 -11.38
C PHE A 193 20.78 -5.67 -10.11
N ASP A 194 22.10 -5.55 -10.08
CA ASP A 194 22.98 -5.95 -8.99
C ASP A 194 24.20 -5.02 -8.96
N ILE A 195 24.66 -4.65 -7.76
CA ILE A 195 25.83 -3.79 -7.57
C ILE A 195 27.03 -4.56 -7.02
N GLU A 196 28.21 -4.22 -7.53
CA GLU A 196 29.47 -4.63 -6.93
C GLU A 196 30.14 -3.43 -6.26
N THR A 197 30.68 -3.67 -5.07
CA THR A 197 31.23 -2.62 -4.20
C THR A 197 32.63 -2.98 -3.74
N THR A 198 33.43 -1.95 -3.43
CA THR A 198 34.67 -2.18 -2.68
C THR A 198 34.34 -2.68 -1.27
N LYS A 199 35.30 -3.38 -0.66
CA LYS A 199 35.22 -3.73 0.75
C LYS A 199 36.60 -3.94 1.34
N LEU A 200 36.70 -3.66 2.64
CA LEU A 200 37.90 -4.02 3.40
C LEU A 200 38.05 -5.56 3.51
N PRO A 201 39.29 -6.08 3.56
CA PRO A 201 39.52 -7.50 3.78
C PRO A 201 38.81 -8.00 5.05
N LEU A 202 38.10 -9.12 4.93
CA LEU A 202 37.35 -9.77 6.02
C LEU A 202 36.24 -8.93 6.66
N LYS A 203 35.79 -7.84 6.01
CA LYS A 203 34.64 -7.04 6.44
C LYS A 203 33.52 -7.04 5.41
N PHE A 204 32.33 -6.66 5.86
CA PHE A 204 31.22 -6.29 4.98
C PHE A 204 31.46 -4.90 4.38
N PRO A 205 30.93 -4.64 3.17
CA PRO A 205 30.95 -3.30 2.58
C PRO A 205 30.22 -2.27 3.46
N ASP A 206 30.73 -1.05 3.48
CA ASP A 206 30.16 0.07 4.23
C ASP A 206 30.02 1.32 3.35
N ALA A 207 28.79 1.74 3.09
CA ALA A 207 28.49 2.83 2.16
C ALA A 207 29.10 4.19 2.57
N ASP A 208 29.53 4.35 3.82
CA ASP A 208 30.15 5.60 4.28
C ASP A 208 31.56 5.82 3.69
N TYR A 209 32.29 4.74 3.36
CA TYR A 209 33.65 4.83 2.84
C TYR A 209 33.98 3.89 1.67
N ASP A 210 33.23 2.80 1.48
CA ASP A 210 33.33 1.98 0.28
C ASP A 210 32.60 2.62 -0.91
N SER A 211 32.99 2.24 -2.12
CA SER A 211 32.45 2.79 -3.38
C SER A 211 31.83 1.70 -4.24
N ILE A 212 30.84 2.07 -5.06
CA ILE A 212 30.29 1.22 -6.11
C ILE A 212 31.30 1.16 -7.25
N MET A 213 31.74 -0.06 -7.59
CA MET A 213 32.69 -0.30 -8.67
C MET A 213 32.00 -0.70 -9.97
N MET A 214 30.83 -1.32 -9.90
CA MET A 214 30.05 -1.74 -11.07
C MET A 214 28.56 -1.81 -10.71
N ILE A 215 27.72 -1.47 -11.69
CA ILE A 215 26.28 -1.77 -11.66
C ILE A 215 26.02 -2.62 -12.89
N SER A 216 25.59 -3.85 -12.66
CA SER A 216 25.17 -4.76 -13.73
C SER A 216 23.65 -4.81 -13.77
N TYR A 217 23.07 -4.81 -14.96
CA TYR A 217 21.63 -4.84 -15.10
C TYR A 217 21.20 -5.40 -16.46
N MET A 218 20.01 -5.99 -16.47
CA MET A 218 19.34 -6.47 -17.68
C MET A 218 17.96 -5.84 -17.75
N CYS A 219 17.70 -5.15 -18.85
CA CYS A 219 16.37 -4.67 -19.21
C CYS A 219 15.79 -5.62 -20.26
N VAL A 220 14.75 -6.37 -19.91
CA VAL A 220 14.10 -7.27 -20.87
C VAL A 220 13.29 -6.43 -21.86
N GLY A 221 13.71 -6.42 -23.13
CA GLY A 221 13.03 -5.71 -24.22
C GLY A 221 13.92 -4.91 -25.20
N ASP A 222 15.24 -4.85 -24.99
CA ASP A 222 16.17 -4.15 -25.89
C ASP A 222 17.19 -5.11 -26.53
N ASP A 223 17.48 -4.92 -27.82
CA ASP A 223 18.57 -5.58 -28.55
C ASP A 223 19.89 -4.82 -28.29
N ILE A 224 20.84 -5.44 -27.60
CA ILE A 224 22.11 -4.79 -27.23
C ILE A 224 23.26 -5.80 -27.39
N GLU A 225 24.32 -5.48 -28.16
CA GLU A 225 25.53 -6.32 -28.28
C GLU A 225 26.82 -5.57 -27.93
N ASP A 226 27.73 -6.24 -27.21
CA ASP A 226 29.20 -6.05 -27.20
C ASP A 226 29.93 -7.23 -26.48
N LEU A 227 29.27 -7.91 -25.53
CA LEU A 227 29.78 -9.08 -24.78
C LEU A 227 28.66 -10.12 -24.54
N GLU A 228 28.96 -11.42 -24.62
CA GLU A 228 27.99 -12.50 -24.39
C GLU A 228 28.30 -13.32 -23.13
N PHE A 229 27.31 -13.48 -22.26
CA PHE A 229 27.29 -14.45 -21.16
C PHE A 229 25.94 -15.18 -21.17
N THR A 230 25.92 -16.31 -21.88
CA THR A 230 24.75 -17.18 -22.05
C THR A 230 25.00 -18.50 -21.31
N PRO A 231 24.67 -18.62 -20.00
CA PRO A 231 24.94 -19.84 -19.23
C PRO A 231 24.15 -21.05 -19.72
N LYS A 232 22.98 -20.82 -20.33
CA LYS A 232 22.18 -21.82 -21.06
C LYS A 232 21.48 -21.16 -22.25
N PRO A 233 21.10 -21.92 -23.31
CA PRO A 233 20.40 -21.36 -24.47
C PRO A 233 19.11 -20.59 -24.14
N GLU A 234 18.39 -21.00 -23.09
CA GLU A 234 17.20 -20.29 -22.61
C GLU A 234 17.48 -19.00 -21.81
N PHE A 235 18.75 -18.70 -21.52
CA PHE A 235 19.20 -17.54 -20.74
C PHE A 235 20.28 -16.77 -21.52
N GLU A 236 19.90 -16.23 -22.68
CA GLU A 236 20.77 -15.36 -23.47
C GLU A 236 21.05 -14.06 -22.70
N GLY A 237 22.33 -13.69 -22.65
CA GLY A 237 22.79 -12.53 -21.89
C GLY A 237 23.80 -11.74 -22.71
N TYR A 238 23.32 -10.77 -23.47
CA TYR A 238 24.16 -9.84 -24.20
C TYR A 238 24.33 -8.54 -23.41
N PHE A 239 25.57 -8.10 -23.24
CA PHE A 239 25.95 -6.98 -22.39
C PHE A 239 26.72 -5.94 -23.18
N LYS A 240 26.26 -4.69 -23.10
CA LYS A 240 27.05 -3.52 -23.49
C LYS A 240 27.76 -2.95 -22.29
N VAL A 241 29.09 -2.91 -22.37
CA VAL A 241 29.93 -2.39 -21.28
C VAL A 241 30.23 -0.91 -21.53
N THR A 242 29.80 -0.05 -20.61
CA THR A 242 30.16 1.38 -20.63
C THR A 242 31.10 1.69 -19.48
N ASN A 243 32.36 1.98 -19.80
CA ASN A 243 33.35 2.39 -18.81
C ASN A 243 33.24 3.89 -18.53
N VAL A 244 33.25 4.26 -17.26
CA VAL A 244 33.21 5.65 -16.77
C VAL A 244 34.41 5.93 -15.87
N GLN A 245 34.75 7.20 -15.65
CA GLN A 245 35.99 7.56 -14.95
C GLN A 245 35.90 7.39 -13.43
N ASN A 246 34.70 7.52 -12.86
CA ASN A 246 34.49 7.59 -11.42
C ASN A 246 33.05 7.19 -11.03
N GLU A 247 32.80 7.05 -9.72
CA GLU A 247 31.50 6.62 -9.18
C GLU A 247 30.35 7.61 -9.46
N ILE A 248 30.61 8.93 -9.48
CA ILE A 248 29.56 9.92 -9.77
C ILE A 248 29.09 9.84 -11.23
N GLU A 249 29.99 9.59 -12.18
CA GLU A 249 29.64 9.33 -13.58
C GLU A 249 28.86 8.02 -13.73
N LEU A 250 29.22 6.98 -12.96
CA LEU A 250 28.49 5.70 -12.93
C LEU A 250 27.04 5.89 -12.48
N LEU A 251 26.84 6.59 -11.36
CA LEU A 251 25.52 6.88 -10.81
C LEU A 251 24.66 7.72 -11.77
N ARG A 252 25.25 8.76 -12.38
CA ARG A 252 24.55 9.61 -13.36
C ARG A 252 24.15 8.82 -14.61
N LEU A 253 25.04 7.96 -15.11
CA LEU A 253 24.75 7.12 -16.26
C LEU A 253 23.61 6.15 -15.95
N TRP A 254 23.67 5.49 -14.79
CA TRP A 254 22.61 4.60 -14.32
C TRP A 254 21.26 5.32 -14.21
N PHE A 255 21.21 6.46 -13.52
CA PHE A 255 19.98 7.24 -13.36
C PHE A 255 19.41 7.70 -14.70
N SER A 256 20.26 8.26 -15.57
CA SER A 256 19.84 8.70 -16.90
C SER A 256 19.26 7.55 -17.72
N HIS A 257 19.89 6.37 -17.68
CA HIS A 257 19.41 5.24 -18.46
C HIS A 257 18.08 4.69 -17.93
N MET A 258 17.91 4.60 -16.61
CA MET A 258 16.63 4.20 -16.00
C MET A 258 15.49 5.18 -16.30
N GLN A 259 15.79 6.48 -16.37
CA GLN A 259 14.83 7.52 -16.80
C GLN A 259 14.44 7.39 -18.28
N GLU A 260 15.35 6.91 -19.13
CA GLU A 260 15.11 6.66 -20.56
C GLU A 260 14.26 5.41 -20.77
N VAL A 261 14.70 4.27 -20.22
CA VAL A 261 14.05 2.96 -20.44
C VAL A 261 12.77 2.78 -19.63
N LYS A 262 12.59 3.53 -18.52
CA LYS A 262 11.39 3.56 -17.67
C LYS A 262 10.87 2.16 -17.32
N PRO A 263 11.64 1.33 -16.58
CA PRO A 263 11.19 0.02 -16.17
C PRO A 263 9.88 0.10 -15.36
N GLY A 264 8.94 -0.78 -15.70
CA GLY A 264 7.70 -0.95 -14.95
C GLY A 264 7.90 -1.82 -13.71
N ILE A 265 8.98 -2.60 -13.64
CA ILE A 265 9.35 -3.44 -12.50
C ILE A 265 10.86 -3.39 -12.31
N TYR A 266 11.30 -3.23 -11.06
CA TYR A 266 12.71 -3.38 -10.66
C TYR A 266 12.90 -4.68 -9.88
N VAL A 267 13.95 -5.42 -10.16
CA VAL A 267 14.24 -6.72 -9.55
C VAL A 267 15.66 -6.72 -9.02
N THR A 268 15.85 -7.28 -7.83
CA THR A 268 17.16 -7.48 -7.19
C THR A 268 17.18 -8.81 -6.45
N TYR A 269 18.34 -9.18 -5.91
CA TYR A 269 18.44 -10.26 -4.93
C TYR A 269 19.02 -9.72 -3.62
N ASN A 270 18.21 -9.64 -2.56
CA ASN A 270 18.55 -9.01 -1.27
C ASN A 270 18.83 -7.49 -1.39
N GLY A 271 18.27 -6.84 -2.41
CA GLY A 271 18.50 -5.43 -2.70
C GLY A 271 17.86 -4.46 -1.71
N ASP A 272 16.81 -4.89 -0.99
CA ASP A 272 16.24 -4.08 0.09
C ASP A 272 17.23 -3.84 1.24
N PHE A 273 18.12 -4.81 1.49
CA PHE A 273 19.08 -4.77 2.59
C PHE A 273 20.49 -4.37 2.17
N PHE A 274 20.80 -4.39 0.88
CA PHE A 274 22.14 -4.11 0.36
C PHE A 274 22.13 -3.08 -0.77
N ASP A 275 21.70 -3.47 -1.97
CA ASP A 275 21.86 -2.69 -3.20
C ASP A 275 21.24 -1.30 -3.11
N TRP A 276 19.96 -1.20 -2.77
CA TRP A 276 19.25 0.08 -2.72
C TRP A 276 19.77 1.02 -1.62
N PRO A 277 19.92 0.60 -0.35
CA PRO A 277 20.47 1.48 0.68
C PRO A 277 21.92 1.89 0.43
N PHE A 278 22.73 1.05 -0.22
CA PHE A 278 24.09 1.41 -0.60
C PHE A 278 24.06 2.46 -1.70
N LEU A 279 23.27 2.24 -2.76
CA LEU A 279 23.11 3.17 -3.87
C LEU A 279 22.57 4.53 -3.42
N GLU A 280 21.56 4.56 -2.54
CA GLU A 280 20.99 5.80 -1.99
C GLU A 280 22.04 6.61 -1.19
N ARG A 281 22.82 5.93 -0.35
CA ARG A 281 23.88 6.58 0.45
C ARG A 281 25.03 7.10 -0.41
N ARG A 282 25.48 6.33 -1.40
CA ARG A 282 26.53 6.76 -2.33
C ARG A 282 26.07 7.91 -3.22
N ALA A 283 24.82 7.88 -3.69
CA ALA A 283 24.22 9.02 -4.38
C ALA A 283 24.23 10.28 -3.51
N ALA A 284 23.80 10.18 -2.25
CA ALA A 284 23.81 11.29 -1.32
C ALA A 284 25.22 11.84 -1.04
N HIS A 285 26.23 10.97 -0.94
CA HIS A 285 27.65 11.38 -0.79
C HIS A 285 28.11 12.27 -1.95
N HIS A 286 27.62 12.02 -3.17
CA HIS A 286 27.91 12.80 -4.37
C HIS A 286 26.93 13.96 -4.60
N GLY A 287 26.08 14.28 -3.62
CA GLY A 287 25.09 15.37 -3.71
C GLY A 287 23.90 15.08 -4.62
N LEU A 288 23.66 13.81 -4.95
CA LEU A 288 22.49 13.35 -5.72
C LEU A 288 21.42 12.82 -4.77
N LYS A 289 20.15 13.07 -5.10
CA LYS A 289 19.03 12.53 -4.34
C LYS A 289 18.31 11.48 -5.18
N MET A 290 18.50 10.21 -4.82
CA MET A 290 17.96 9.07 -5.57
C MET A 290 16.44 9.16 -5.80
N SER A 291 15.69 9.72 -4.85
CA SER A 291 14.24 9.91 -5.00
C SER A 291 13.86 10.97 -6.04
N ASP A 292 14.72 11.95 -6.31
CA ASP A 292 14.49 12.94 -7.36
C ASP A 292 14.87 12.38 -8.74
N GLU A 293 15.87 11.50 -8.78
CA GLU A 293 16.37 10.87 -10.02
C GLU A 293 15.52 9.66 -10.47
N LEU A 294 15.20 8.74 -9.55
CA LEU A 294 14.52 7.48 -9.85
C LEU A 294 13.13 7.36 -9.22
N GLY A 295 12.74 8.25 -8.31
CA GLY A 295 11.48 8.15 -7.56
C GLY A 295 11.45 7.04 -6.50
N PHE A 296 12.57 6.34 -6.28
CA PHE A 296 12.76 5.36 -5.22
C PHE A 296 13.24 6.02 -3.92
N GLN A 297 12.77 5.50 -2.80
CA GLN A 297 13.18 5.92 -1.47
C GLN A 297 13.29 4.71 -0.54
N CYS A 298 14.40 4.60 0.18
CA CYS A 298 14.57 3.56 1.20
C CYS A 298 13.87 3.98 2.50
N ASP A 299 13.00 3.13 3.02
CA ASP A 299 12.45 3.25 4.37
C ASP A 299 13.29 2.41 5.32
N MET A 300 14.22 3.06 6.03
CA MET A 300 15.09 2.41 7.00
C MET A 300 14.35 1.76 8.18
N ASN A 301 13.10 2.17 8.47
CA ASN A 301 12.33 1.56 9.54
C ASN A 301 11.67 0.25 9.11
N GLN A 302 11.20 0.18 7.87
CA GLN A 302 10.60 -1.03 7.30
C GLN A 302 11.63 -1.97 6.67
N GLY A 303 12.81 -1.44 6.31
CA GLY A 303 13.87 -2.17 5.62
C GLY A 303 13.52 -2.48 4.18
N GLU A 304 12.83 -1.56 3.49
CA GLU A 304 12.39 -1.74 2.10
C GLU A 304 12.64 -0.47 1.27
N CYS A 305 12.97 -0.62 -0.02
CA CYS A 305 13.08 0.47 -0.97
C CYS A 305 11.88 0.49 -1.91
N ARG A 306 11.15 1.61 -1.95
CA ARG A 306 9.87 1.68 -2.68
C ARG A 306 9.80 2.90 -3.58
N ALA A 307 9.09 2.74 -4.70
CA ALA A 307 8.66 3.82 -5.57
C ALA A 307 7.13 3.82 -5.71
N LYS A 308 6.59 4.96 -6.15
CA LYS A 308 5.13 5.10 -6.36
C LYS A 308 4.65 4.51 -7.69
N PHE A 309 5.53 4.43 -8.69
CA PHE A 309 5.16 4.12 -10.08
C PHE A 309 5.54 2.71 -10.50
N ALA A 310 6.55 2.10 -9.86
CA ALA A 310 7.03 0.77 -10.16
C ALA A 310 7.21 -0.02 -8.87
N PRO A 311 6.74 -1.28 -8.80
CA PRO A 311 7.13 -2.19 -7.74
C PRO A 311 8.61 -2.54 -7.85
N HIS A 312 9.24 -2.68 -6.68
CA HIS A 312 10.49 -3.40 -6.53
C HIS A 312 10.19 -4.80 -6.02
N LEU A 313 10.72 -5.80 -6.72
CA LEU A 313 10.59 -7.21 -6.40
C LEU A 313 11.96 -7.73 -5.93
N ASP A 314 12.14 -7.83 -4.62
CA ASP A 314 13.29 -8.51 -4.05
C ASP A 314 13.08 -10.04 -4.12
N CYS A 315 13.80 -10.71 -5.02
CA CYS A 315 13.75 -12.15 -5.19
C CYS A 315 14.08 -12.91 -3.90
N PHE A 316 14.91 -12.36 -3.02
CA PHE A 316 15.27 -13.00 -1.76
C PHE A 316 14.07 -13.12 -0.81
N ALA A 317 13.10 -12.19 -0.88
CA ALA A 317 11.86 -12.29 -0.13
C ALA A 317 11.03 -13.51 -0.58
N TRP A 318 10.93 -13.74 -1.89
CA TRP A 318 10.28 -14.94 -2.45
C TRP A 318 11.06 -16.21 -2.08
N VAL A 319 12.39 -16.20 -2.17
CA VAL A 319 13.23 -17.35 -1.78
C VAL A 319 12.94 -17.76 -0.35
N LYS A 320 12.94 -16.82 0.60
CA LYS A 320 12.67 -17.12 2.02
C LYS A 320 11.26 -17.65 2.27
N ARG A 321 10.26 -17.13 1.55
CA ARG A 321 8.85 -17.41 1.83
C ARG A 321 8.30 -18.62 1.09
N ASP A 322 8.61 -18.74 -0.20
CA ASP A 322 7.86 -19.58 -1.14
C ASP A 322 8.72 -20.61 -1.89
N SER A 323 10.06 -20.52 -1.86
CA SER A 323 10.90 -21.44 -2.65
C SER A 323 10.98 -22.87 -2.11
N TYR A 324 10.56 -23.09 -0.85
CA TYR A 324 10.77 -24.34 -0.11
C TYR A 324 12.24 -24.77 0.03
N LEU A 325 13.20 -23.90 -0.29
CA LEU A 325 14.62 -24.19 -0.12
C LEU A 325 15.02 -24.15 1.37
N PRO A 326 15.88 -25.07 1.83
CA PRO A 326 16.44 -25.00 3.17
C PRO A 326 17.28 -23.72 3.30
N GLN A 327 17.34 -23.15 4.51
CA GLN A 327 18.02 -21.86 4.76
C GLN A 327 19.47 -21.82 4.26
N GLY A 328 20.22 -22.93 4.35
CA GLY A 328 21.59 -23.04 3.84
C GLY A 328 21.73 -22.99 2.32
N SER A 329 20.62 -23.05 1.57
CA SER A 329 20.55 -23.00 0.10
C SER A 329 19.75 -21.79 -0.39
N GLN A 330 19.54 -20.79 0.48
CA GLN A 330 18.89 -19.53 0.12
C GLN A 330 19.90 -18.46 -0.34
N GLY A 331 21.15 -18.82 -0.60
CA GLY A 331 22.08 -17.94 -1.29
C GLY A 331 21.75 -17.87 -2.78
N LEU A 332 22.28 -16.85 -3.47
CA LEU A 332 22.08 -16.70 -4.91
C LEU A 332 22.72 -17.84 -5.73
N LYS A 333 23.82 -18.40 -5.24
CA LYS A 333 24.56 -19.52 -5.84
C LYS A 333 23.96 -20.86 -5.41
#